data_AF-A0A3C0DNE6-F1
#
_entry.id   AF-A0A3C0DNE6-F1
#
_cell.length_a   1.000
_cell.length_b   1.000
_cell.length_c   1.000
_cell.angle_alpha   90.00
_cell.angle_beta   90.00
_cell.angle_gamma   90.00
#
_symmetry.space_group_name_H-M   'P 1'
#
loop_
_entity.id
_entity.type
_entity.pdbx_description
1 polymer ?
#
loop_
_entity_poly.entity_id
_entity_poly.type
_entity_poly.pdbx_seq_one_letter_code
_entity_poly.pdbx_strand_id
1 'polypeptide(L)'
;MNAGRIIKVSGPLVVAEGIPGAKMYDVVRVSESRLIGEIIEIRGDRASIQVYEETTGLGPGEPVYSTGNPLSVELGPGLVESIYDGIQRPLDVIRDKTGDRINRGVEAPGINRERKWSFVPTVQIGAQVTGGDIIGIVQETVVVEHRIMVPPGVEGTIEEIKAGEFTVDQ
;
A
#
# COMPACT_ATOMS: atom_id res chain seq x y z
N MET A 1 20.72 2.26 6.97
CA MET A 1 19.62 1.28 7.02
C MET A 1 20.26 -0.08 6.93
N ASN A 2 20.09 -0.93 7.95
CA ASN A 2 20.55 -2.31 7.83
C ASN A 2 19.61 -3.02 6.85
N ALA A 3 20.17 -3.64 5.82
CA ALA A 3 19.43 -4.42 4.84
C ALA A 3 19.80 -5.89 5.01
N GLY A 4 18.84 -6.78 4.77
CA GLY A 4 19.15 -8.20 4.60
C GLY A 4 19.85 -8.43 3.27
N ARG A 5 20.27 -9.67 3.03
CA ARG A 5 21.03 -10.04 1.84
C ARG A 5 20.48 -11.33 1.22
N ILE A 6 20.27 -11.34 -0.09
CA ILE A 6 19.84 -12.54 -0.81
C ILE A 6 20.94 -13.60 -0.72
N ILE A 7 20.56 -14.84 -0.40
CA ILE A 7 21.46 -16.00 -0.38
C ILE A 7 21.08 -17.06 -1.43
N LYS A 8 19.83 -17.06 -1.90
CA LYS A 8 19.34 -18.00 -2.92
C LYS A 8 18.18 -17.37 -3.71
N VAL A 9 18.14 -17.65 -5.01
CA VAL A 9 17.01 -17.32 -5.90
C VAL A 9 16.59 -18.60 -6.62
N SER A 10 15.29 -18.91 -6.62
CA SER A 10 14.71 -20.09 -7.24
C SER A 10 13.35 -19.75 -7.84
N GLY A 11 13.36 -19.19 -9.05
CA GLY A 11 12.14 -18.63 -9.66
C GLY A 11 11.59 -17.49 -8.81
N PRO A 12 10.29 -17.48 -8.46
CA PRO A 12 9.70 -16.42 -7.64
C PRO A 12 10.07 -16.51 -6.14
N LEU A 13 10.71 -17.60 -5.72
CA LEU A 13 11.14 -17.79 -4.33
C LEU A 13 12.56 -17.27 -4.12
N VAL A 14 12.70 -16.28 -3.25
CA VAL A 14 13.98 -15.71 -2.84
C VAL A 14 14.23 -16.02 -1.37
N VAL A 15 15.44 -16.42 -1.01
CA VAL A 15 15.83 -16.58 0.40
C VAL A 15 16.85 -15.51 0.72
N ALA A 16 16.63 -14.78 1.82
CA ALA A 16 17.54 -13.77 2.31
C ALA A 16 17.81 -13.94 3.81
N GLU A 17 18.97 -13.48 4.25
CA GLU A 17 19.40 -13.53 5.65
C GLU A 17 19.63 -12.13 6.20
N GLY A 18 19.56 -11.99 7.53
CA GLY A 18 19.90 -10.75 8.21
C GLY A 18 18.93 -9.59 7.95
N ILE A 19 17.69 -9.87 7.54
CA ILE A 19 16.64 -8.84 7.39
C ILE A 19 16.26 -8.32 8.80
N PRO A 20 16.52 -7.05 9.13
CA PRO A 20 16.28 -6.55 10.48
C PRO A 20 14.79 -6.51 10.80
N GLY A 21 14.41 -7.08 11.95
CA GLY A 21 13.04 -7.05 12.43
C GLY A 21 12.01 -7.76 11.55
N ALA A 22 12.47 -8.70 10.70
CA ALA A 22 11.60 -9.46 9.80
C ALA A 22 10.48 -10.18 10.57
N LYS A 23 9.24 -9.98 10.12
CA LYS A 23 8.06 -10.72 10.59
C LYS A 23 7.44 -11.50 9.45
N MET A 24 6.70 -12.55 9.81
CA MET A 24 5.87 -13.27 8.85
C MET A 24 4.86 -12.29 8.21
N TYR A 25 4.66 -12.42 6.91
CA TYR A 25 3.79 -11.58 6.06
C TYR A 25 4.27 -10.15 5.80
N ASP A 26 5.41 -9.72 6.36
CA ASP A 26 5.94 -8.41 6.03
C ASP A 26 6.26 -8.32 4.54
N VAL A 27 5.88 -7.19 3.95
CA VAL A 27 6.32 -6.83 2.60
C VAL A 27 7.79 -6.42 2.66
N VAL A 28 8.54 -6.85 1.65
CA VAL A 28 9.94 -6.51 1.47
C VAL A 28 10.18 -5.95 0.07
N ARG A 29 11.23 -5.14 -0.06
CA ARG A 29 11.78 -4.67 -1.32
C ARG A 29 13.05 -5.45 -1.61
N VAL A 30 13.00 -6.24 -2.67
CA VAL A 30 14.08 -7.15 -3.09
C VAL A 30 14.93 -6.46 -4.15
N SER A 31 16.24 -6.48 -3.93
CA SER A 31 17.29 -5.83 -4.73
C SER A 31 17.24 -4.31 -4.85
N GLU A 32 18.20 -3.77 -5.61
CA GLU A 32 18.22 -2.38 -6.05
C GLU A 32 17.03 -2.02 -6.94
N SER A 33 16.43 -3.00 -7.61
CA SER A 33 15.20 -2.81 -8.40
C SER A 33 13.93 -2.71 -7.54
N ARG A 34 14.04 -2.88 -6.22
CA ARG A 34 12.95 -2.75 -5.24
C ARG A 34 11.71 -3.58 -5.57
N LEU A 35 11.92 -4.79 -6.09
CA LEU A 35 10.84 -5.70 -6.44
C LEU A 35 10.02 -6.02 -5.20
N ILE A 36 8.69 -6.04 -5.34
CA ILE A 36 7.79 -6.32 -4.23
C ILE A 36 7.80 -7.81 -3.94
N GLY A 37 8.02 -8.17 -2.67
CA GLY A 37 7.83 -9.53 -2.19
C GLY A 37 7.26 -9.57 -0.77
N GLU A 38 6.89 -10.77 -0.33
CA GLU A 38 6.29 -11.02 0.98
C GLU A 38 7.04 -12.15 1.69
N ILE A 39 7.33 -11.96 2.98
CA ILE A 39 7.94 -13.01 3.81
C ILE A 39 6.90 -14.09 4.13
N ILE A 40 7.11 -15.30 3.59
CA ILE A 40 6.18 -16.43 3.76
C ILE A 40 6.70 -17.50 4.73
N GLU A 41 7.97 -17.43 5.13
CA GLU A 41 8.58 -18.33 6.11
C GLU A 41 9.79 -17.68 6.78
N ILE A 42 9.97 -17.92 8.07
CA ILE A 42 11.18 -17.52 8.82
C ILE A 42 11.77 -18.74 9.51
N ARG A 43 13.07 -19.00 9.28
CA ARG A 43 13.85 -20.05 9.94
C ARG A 43 15.17 -19.48 10.46
N GLY A 44 15.25 -19.26 11.76
CA GLY A 44 16.42 -18.61 12.35
C GLY A 44 16.57 -17.19 11.85
N ASP A 45 17.70 -16.89 11.21
CA ASP A 45 18.01 -15.60 10.59
C ASP A 45 17.63 -15.50 9.10
N ARG A 46 17.05 -16.56 8.53
CA ARG A 46 16.66 -16.66 7.12
C ARG A 46 15.17 -16.44 6.95
N ALA A 47 14.82 -15.67 5.93
CA ALA A 47 13.45 -15.46 5.46
C ALA A 47 13.29 -16.00 4.04
N SER A 48 12.25 -16.80 3.81
CA SER A 48 11.78 -17.15 2.47
C SER A 48 10.77 -16.10 2.01
N ILE A 49 11.02 -15.52 0.85
CA ILE A 49 10.29 -14.40 0.28
C ILE A 49 9.64 -14.84 -1.03
N GLN A 50 8.34 -14.64 -1.15
CA GLN A 50 7.62 -14.76 -2.41
C GLN A 50 7.67 -13.42 -3.13
N VAL A 51 8.35 -13.33 -4.28
CA VAL A 51 8.41 -12.12 -5.09
C VAL A 51 7.25 -12.10 -6.08
N TYR A 52 6.55 -10.96 -6.19
CA TYR A 52 5.37 -10.81 -7.06
C TYR A 52 5.70 -10.27 -8.46
N GLU A 53 6.97 -10.01 -8.73
CA GLU A 53 7.49 -9.59 -10.03
C GLU A 53 8.52 -10.59 -10.57
N GLU A 54 8.85 -10.48 -11.86
CA GLU A 54 9.82 -11.36 -12.51
C GLU A 54 11.22 -11.20 -11.89
N THR A 55 11.80 -12.31 -11.42
CA THR A 55 13.07 -12.38 -10.66
C THR A 55 14.30 -12.61 -11.54
N THR A 56 14.12 -12.72 -12.87
CA THR A 56 15.24 -12.87 -13.82
C THR A 56 16.29 -11.78 -13.63
N GLY A 57 17.53 -12.19 -13.35
CA GLY A 57 18.66 -11.29 -13.11
C GLY A 57 18.97 -11.02 -11.64
N LEU A 58 18.12 -11.49 -10.71
CA LEU A 58 18.46 -11.49 -9.29
C LEU A 58 19.50 -12.56 -8.95
N GLY A 59 20.40 -12.24 -8.04
CA GLY A 59 21.44 -13.14 -7.56
C GLY A 59 21.75 -12.99 -6.07
N PRO A 60 22.49 -13.95 -5.50
CA PRO A 60 23.00 -13.83 -4.14
C PRO A 60 23.85 -12.58 -3.96
N GLY A 61 23.60 -11.89 -2.86
CA GLY A 61 24.36 -10.73 -2.45
C GLY A 61 23.63 -9.40 -2.55
N GLU A 62 22.54 -9.35 -3.30
CA GLU A 62 21.69 -8.16 -3.43
C GLU A 62 20.91 -7.87 -2.13
N PRO A 63 20.57 -6.59 -1.87
CA PRO A 63 19.93 -6.21 -0.63
C PRO A 63 18.45 -6.58 -0.56
N VAL A 64 17.94 -6.72 0.66
CA VAL A 64 16.50 -6.86 0.93
C VAL A 64 16.12 -5.89 2.05
N TYR A 65 15.11 -5.06 1.79
CA TYR A 65 14.64 -4.03 2.71
C TYR A 65 13.24 -4.39 3.22
N SER A 66 13.05 -4.51 4.54
CA SER A 66 11.70 -4.69 5.11
C SER A 66 10.93 -3.36 5.11
N THR A 67 9.64 -3.41 4.77
CA THR A 67 8.72 -2.28 4.96
C THR A 67 8.17 -2.22 6.38
N GLY A 68 8.34 -3.30 7.17
CA GLY A 68 7.80 -3.46 8.51
C GLY A 68 6.28 -3.59 8.59
N ASN A 69 5.61 -3.71 7.44
CA ASN A 69 4.16 -3.76 7.33
C ASN A 69 3.75 -4.93 6.42
N PRO A 70 2.62 -5.60 6.73
CA PRO A 70 2.08 -6.63 5.87
C PRO A 70 1.55 -6.04 4.56
N LEU A 71 1.26 -6.92 3.58
CA LEU A 71 0.62 -6.48 2.35
C LEU A 71 -0.74 -5.86 2.70
N SER A 72 -0.90 -4.59 2.31
CA SER A 72 -2.02 -3.75 2.70
C SER A 72 -2.56 -3.02 1.48
N VAL A 73 -3.82 -2.59 1.59
CA VAL A 73 -4.50 -1.81 0.56
C VAL A 73 -4.84 -0.42 1.09
N GLU A 74 -4.77 0.56 0.21
CA GLU A 74 -5.31 1.91 0.44
C GLU A 74 -6.83 1.88 0.25
N LEU A 75 -7.56 2.43 1.21
CA LEU A 75 -9.02 2.51 1.18
C LEU A 75 -9.46 3.97 1.24
N GLY A 76 -10.18 4.43 0.22
CA GLY A 76 -10.67 5.80 0.15
C GLY A 76 -11.25 6.18 -1.22
N PRO A 77 -11.68 7.43 -1.39
CA PRO A 77 -12.25 7.92 -2.65
C PRO A 77 -11.24 7.86 -3.81
N GLY A 78 -11.67 7.36 -4.96
CA GLY A 78 -10.87 7.20 -6.17
C GLY A 78 -10.64 5.74 -6.58
N LEU A 79 -11.02 4.78 -5.73
CA LEU A 79 -10.91 3.35 -6.02
C LEU A 79 -11.88 2.88 -7.10
N VAL A 80 -13.10 3.42 -7.15
CA VAL A 80 -14.19 2.86 -7.97
C VAL A 80 -13.95 3.00 -9.47
N GLU A 81 -13.26 4.06 -9.89
CA GLU A 81 -12.99 4.36 -11.30
C GLU A 81 -11.65 3.80 -11.79
N SER A 82 -10.83 3.27 -10.89
CA SER A 82 -9.45 2.86 -11.20
C SER A 82 -9.33 1.37 -11.55
N ILE A 83 -8.34 1.06 -12.39
CA ILE A 83 -8.02 -0.31 -12.80
C ILE A 83 -6.70 -0.70 -12.15
N TYR A 84 -6.71 -1.76 -11.34
CA TYR A 84 -5.55 -2.20 -10.55
C TYR A 84 -4.96 -3.52 -11.03
N ASP A 85 -3.67 -3.72 -10.74
CA ASP A 85 -3.07 -5.06 -10.72
C ASP A 85 -3.36 -5.81 -9.40
N GLY A 86 -2.77 -7.00 -9.23
CA GLY A 86 -3.01 -7.88 -8.08
C GLY A 86 -2.53 -7.34 -6.72
N ILE A 87 -1.81 -6.21 -6.69
CA ILE A 87 -1.29 -5.58 -5.47
C ILE A 87 -1.68 -4.10 -5.38
N GLN A 88 -2.79 -3.72 -6.03
CA GLN A 88 -3.38 -2.39 -5.97
C GLN A 88 -2.52 -1.27 -6.60
N ARG A 89 -1.72 -1.57 -7.63
CA ARG A 89 -1.08 -0.50 -8.44
C ARG A 89 -1.99 -0.09 -9.61
N PRO A 90 -2.28 1.22 -9.80
CA PRO A 90 -3.15 1.69 -10.88
C PRO A 90 -2.49 1.53 -12.25
N LEU A 91 -3.07 0.68 -13.10
CA LEU A 91 -2.53 0.28 -14.41
C LEU A 91 -2.56 1.41 -15.44
N ASP A 92 -3.56 2.28 -15.36
CA ASP A 92 -3.66 3.51 -16.17
C ASP A 92 -2.49 4.45 -15.87
N VAL A 93 -2.22 4.71 -14.59
CA VAL A 93 -1.10 5.55 -14.14
C VAL A 93 0.25 4.92 -14.49
N ILE A 94 0.38 3.59 -14.34
CA ILE A 94 1.59 2.88 -14.75
C ILE A 94 1.81 3.02 -16.26
N ARG A 95 0.78 2.78 -17.07
CA ARG A 95 0.88 2.90 -18.54
C ARG A 95 1.29 4.30 -18.94
N ASP A 96 0.73 5.34 -18.33
CA ASP A 96 1.08 6.72 -18.64
C ASP A 96 2.54 7.05 -18.28
N LYS A 97 3.12 6.35 -17.30
CA LYS A 97 4.55 6.48 -16.91
C LYS A 97 5.50 5.64 -17.76
N THR A 98 5.13 4.41 -18.15
CA THR A 98 6.06 3.43 -18.72
C THR A 98 5.72 2.97 -20.14
N GLY A 99 4.60 3.42 -20.70
CA GLY A 99 4.09 3.02 -22.01
C GLY A 99 3.33 1.69 -21.97
N ASP A 100 3.23 1.04 -23.14
CA ASP A 100 2.37 -0.15 -23.33
C ASP A 100 2.87 -1.42 -22.62
N ARG A 101 4.04 -1.38 -21.98
CA ARG A 101 4.63 -2.51 -21.25
C ARG A 101 4.85 -2.14 -19.79
N ILE A 102 4.55 -3.08 -18.90
CA ILE A 102 4.78 -2.91 -17.46
C ILE A 102 6.25 -3.27 -17.17
N ASN A 103 7.02 -2.26 -16.78
CA ASN A 103 8.39 -2.47 -16.29
C ASN A 103 8.37 -2.92 -14.83
N ARG A 104 9.41 -3.64 -14.41
CA ARG A 104 9.60 -4.11 -13.03
C ARG A 104 9.96 -2.95 -12.09
N GLY A 105 9.58 -3.05 -10.82
CA GLY A 105 9.95 -2.06 -9.80
C GLY A 105 9.25 -0.71 -9.95
N VAL A 106 8.20 -0.62 -10.78
CA VAL A 106 7.42 0.61 -10.92
C VAL A 106 6.49 0.76 -9.73
N GLU A 107 6.52 1.95 -9.14
CA GLU A 107 5.67 2.32 -8.01
C GLU A 107 4.69 3.43 -8.41
N ALA A 108 3.45 3.25 -7.98
CA ALA A 108 2.40 4.25 -8.04
C ALA A 108 1.50 4.06 -6.80
N PRO A 109 1.10 5.14 -6.11
CA PRO A 109 0.11 5.07 -5.03
C PRO A 109 -1.20 4.42 -5.51
N GLY A 110 -1.88 3.68 -4.64
CA GLY A 110 -3.15 3.04 -4.98
C GLY A 110 -4.25 4.07 -5.26
N ILE A 111 -4.24 5.19 -4.54
CA ILE A 111 -5.19 6.30 -4.72
C ILE A 111 -4.45 7.56 -5.16
N ASN A 112 -5.07 8.33 -6.06
CA ASN A 112 -4.52 9.60 -6.55
C ASN A 112 -4.45 10.64 -5.41
N ARG A 113 -3.24 11.08 -5.07
CA ARG A 113 -2.94 12.02 -3.98
C ARG A 113 -3.16 13.50 -4.35
N GLU A 114 -3.35 13.79 -5.63
CA GLU A 114 -3.53 15.15 -6.16
C GLU A 114 -4.99 15.47 -6.45
N ARG A 115 -5.84 14.45 -6.67
CA ARG A 115 -7.27 14.61 -6.91
C ARG A 115 -7.94 15.19 -5.66
N LYS A 116 -8.69 16.27 -5.86
CA LYS A 116 -9.50 16.90 -4.82
C LYS A 116 -10.92 16.32 -4.81
N TRP A 117 -11.46 16.19 -3.61
CA TRP A 117 -12.78 15.66 -3.32
C TRP A 117 -13.56 16.65 -2.49
N SER A 118 -14.82 16.89 -2.85
CA SER A 118 -15.74 17.70 -2.06
C SER A 118 -16.25 16.85 -0.89
N PHE A 119 -15.66 17.08 0.28
CA PHE A 119 -16.02 16.42 1.52
C PHE A 119 -17.14 17.18 2.24
N VAL A 120 -18.20 16.44 2.59
CA VAL A 120 -19.34 16.95 3.35
C VAL A 120 -19.39 16.22 4.70
N PRO A 121 -19.12 16.91 5.82
CA PRO A 121 -19.19 16.29 7.15
C PRO A 121 -20.63 15.94 7.52
N THR A 122 -20.81 14.82 8.21
CA THR A 122 -22.11 14.34 8.73
C THR A 122 -22.19 14.41 10.25
N VAL A 123 -21.06 14.66 10.92
CA VAL A 123 -20.95 14.87 12.37
C VAL A 123 -20.51 16.30 12.69
N GLN A 124 -20.64 16.69 13.96
CA GLN A 124 -20.23 18.00 14.47
C GLN A 124 -19.04 17.88 15.41
N ILE A 125 -18.33 19.00 15.61
CA ILE A 125 -17.30 19.11 16.65
C ILE A 125 -17.90 18.74 18.01
N GLY A 126 -17.19 17.92 18.79
CA GLY A 126 -17.64 17.39 20.07
C GLY A 126 -18.40 16.06 19.97
N ALA A 127 -18.66 15.53 18.76
CA ALA A 127 -19.25 14.21 18.60
C ALA A 127 -18.28 13.11 19.07
N GLN A 128 -18.77 12.17 19.87
CA GLN A 128 -18.05 10.95 20.20
C GLN A 128 -18.24 9.93 19.06
N VAL A 129 -17.14 9.32 18.65
CA VAL A 129 -17.11 8.37 17.52
C VAL A 129 -16.24 7.17 17.85
N THR A 130 -16.56 6.04 17.24
CA THR A 130 -15.79 4.80 17.29
C THR A 130 -15.60 4.22 15.88
N GLY A 131 -14.77 3.20 15.76
CA GLY A 131 -14.44 2.57 14.49
C GLY A 131 -15.67 2.14 13.70
N GLY A 132 -15.75 2.58 12.45
CA GLY A 132 -16.89 2.34 11.55
C GLY A 132 -17.94 3.46 11.53
N ASP A 133 -17.91 4.41 12.46
CA ASP A 133 -18.81 5.55 12.41
C ASP A 133 -18.52 6.44 11.20
N ILE A 134 -19.58 6.91 10.54
CA ILE A 134 -19.47 7.78 9.37
C ILE A 134 -19.29 9.23 9.87
N ILE A 135 -18.20 9.86 9.47
CA ILE A 135 -17.89 11.26 9.82
C ILE A 135 -18.19 12.24 8.69
N GLY A 136 -18.31 11.73 7.46
CA GLY A 136 -18.66 12.52 6.31
C GLY A 136 -18.80 11.69 5.05
N ILE A 137 -19.09 12.36 3.95
CA ILE A 137 -19.31 11.74 2.65
C ILE A 137 -18.58 12.52 1.56
N VAL A 138 -18.24 11.80 0.49
CA VAL A 138 -17.72 12.32 -0.77
C VAL A 138 -18.53 11.70 -1.89
N GLN A 139 -19.00 12.51 -2.85
CA GLN A 139 -19.60 11.96 -4.06
C GLN A 139 -18.48 11.49 -5.00
N GLU A 140 -18.23 10.18 -5.05
CA GLU A 140 -17.10 9.63 -5.82
C GLU A 140 -17.43 9.54 -7.31
N THR A 141 -18.62 9.04 -7.64
CA THR A 141 -19.15 8.99 -9.01
C THR A 141 -20.59 9.51 -9.04
N VAL A 142 -21.23 9.58 -10.20
CA VAL A 142 -22.64 10.03 -10.30
C VAL A 142 -23.63 9.15 -9.50
N VAL A 143 -23.27 7.91 -9.19
CA VAL A 143 -24.14 6.93 -8.51
C VAL A 143 -23.60 6.45 -7.16
N VAL A 144 -22.31 6.69 -6.88
CA VAL A 144 -21.66 6.23 -5.65
C VAL A 144 -21.37 7.41 -4.72
N GLU A 145 -22.09 7.43 -3.59
CA GLU A 145 -21.71 8.18 -2.40
C GLU A 145 -20.68 7.36 -1.61
N HIS A 146 -19.49 7.89 -1.45
CA HIS A 146 -18.43 7.29 -0.65
C HIS A 146 -18.51 7.81 0.79
N ARG A 147 -18.67 6.90 1.74
CA ARG A 147 -18.76 7.24 3.17
C ARG A 147 -17.39 7.19 3.81
N ILE A 148 -16.98 8.32 4.40
CA ILE A 148 -15.73 8.43 5.15
C ILE A 148 -16.01 7.99 6.58
N MET A 149 -15.35 6.91 6.99
CA MET A 149 -15.56 6.27 8.28
C MET A 149 -14.33 6.39 9.17
N VAL A 150 -14.54 6.37 10.48
CA VAL A 150 -13.45 6.25 11.46
C VAL A 150 -12.77 4.88 11.29
N PRO A 151 -11.43 4.83 11.20
CA PRO A 151 -10.71 3.56 11.08
C PRO A 151 -11.01 2.60 12.25
N PRO A 152 -11.01 1.28 12.03
CA PRO A 152 -11.18 0.30 13.09
C PRO A 152 -10.14 0.48 14.21
N GLY A 153 -10.56 0.37 15.46
CA GLY A 153 -9.68 0.52 16.63
C GLY A 153 -9.37 1.97 17.02
N VAL A 154 -9.90 2.96 16.30
CA VAL A 154 -9.84 4.38 16.67
C VAL A 154 -11.16 4.78 17.34
N GLU A 155 -11.07 5.45 18.48
CA GLU A 155 -12.21 6.03 19.20
C GLU A 155 -11.82 7.37 19.82
N GLY A 156 -12.79 8.26 19.99
CA GLY A 156 -12.52 9.56 20.58
C GLY A 156 -13.61 10.58 20.34
N THR A 157 -13.25 11.85 20.47
CA THR A 157 -14.14 12.99 20.24
C THR A 157 -13.61 13.83 19.10
N ILE A 158 -14.47 14.25 18.18
CA ILE A 158 -14.09 15.11 17.05
C ILE A 158 -13.71 16.50 17.56
N GLU A 159 -12.42 16.85 17.48
CA GLU A 159 -11.93 18.19 17.84
C GLU A 159 -12.15 19.20 16.71
N GLU A 160 -11.97 18.77 15.46
CA GLU A 160 -12.10 19.61 14.28
C GLU A 160 -12.65 18.80 13.11
N ILE A 161 -13.57 19.40 12.35
CA ILE A 161 -14.07 18.85 11.09
C ILE A 161 -14.53 19.99 10.18
N LYS A 162 -14.16 19.94 8.89
CA LYS A 162 -14.44 21.01 7.92
C LYS A 162 -15.00 20.46 6.63
N ALA A 163 -16.01 21.13 6.07
CA ALA A 163 -16.44 20.90 4.70
C ALA A 163 -15.51 21.64 3.72
N GLY A 164 -15.34 21.09 2.52
CA GLY A 164 -14.50 21.72 1.49
C GLY A 164 -13.91 20.74 0.49
N GLU A 165 -12.98 21.24 -0.33
CA GLU A 165 -12.22 20.42 -1.27
C GLU A 165 -10.87 20.03 -0.68
N PHE A 166 -10.65 18.73 -0.55
CA PHE A 166 -9.45 18.15 0.07
C PHE A 166 -8.90 17.02 -0.80
N THR A 167 -7.59 16.81 -0.76
CA THR A 167 -7.01 15.56 -1.25
C THR A 167 -7.16 14.47 -0.18
N VAL A 168 -6.88 13.21 -0.53
CA VAL A 168 -6.97 12.10 0.43
C VAL A 168 -5.92 12.13 1.55
N ASP A 169 -4.96 13.06 1.49
CA ASP A 169 -3.93 13.28 2.51
C ASP A 169 -4.31 14.38 3.52
N GLN A 170 -5.47 15.03 3.33
CA GLN A 170 -5.97 16.15 4.12
C GLN A 170 -7.28 15.82 4.82
#